data_AF-L8J058-F1
#
_entry.id   AF-L8J058-F1
#
_cell.length_a   1.000
_cell.length_b   1.000
_cell.length_c   1.000
_cell.angle_alpha   90.00
_cell.angle_beta   90.00
_cell.angle_gamma   90.00
#
_symmetry.space_group_name_H-M   'P 1'
#
loop_
_entity.id
_entity.type
_entity.pdbx_description
1 polymer ?
#
loop_
_entity_poly.entity_id
_entity_poly.type
_entity_poly.pdbx_seq_one_letter_code
_entity_poly.pdbx_strand_id
1 'polypeptide(L)'
;IAVCNVPAASVEETADSTMCHILNLYRRTTWLHQALREGTRVQSVEQIREVASGAARIRGETLGVIGLGRVGQAVALRAKAF
;
A
#
# COMPACT_ATOMS: atom_id res chain seq x y z
N ILE A 1 26.22 16.65 -26.53
CA ILE A 1 25.69 17.15 -25.23
C ILE A 1 25.41 15.93 -24.37
N ALA A 2 25.95 15.83 -23.15
CA ALA A 2 25.76 14.67 -22.26
C ALA A 2 24.48 14.82 -21.42
N VAL A 3 23.85 13.69 -21.05
CA VAL A 3 22.63 13.63 -20.22
C VAL A 3 22.91 12.79 -18.97
N CYS A 4 22.49 13.27 -17.80
CA CYS A 4 22.74 12.65 -16.49
C CYS A 4 21.47 12.62 -15.62
N ASN A 5 21.46 11.77 -14.58
CA ASN A 5 20.41 11.70 -13.55
C ASN A 5 20.99 11.45 -12.15
N VAL A 6 20.13 11.42 -11.10
CA VAL A 6 20.51 11.10 -9.71
C VAL A 6 19.77 9.84 -9.25
N PRO A 7 20.28 8.64 -9.53
CA PRO A 7 19.50 7.40 -9.47
C PRO A 7 19.20 6.87 -8.05
N ALA A 8 19.77 7.47 -7.01
CA ALA A 8 19.64 7.01 -5.63
C ALA A 8 18.84 7.96 -4.71
N ALA A 9 18.37 9.10 -5.22
CA ALA A 9 17.84 10.19 -4.39
C ALA A 9 16.56 9.83 -3.61
N SER A 10 15.75 8.88 -4.09
CA SER A 10 14.43 8.59 -3.50
C SER A 10 14.06 7.11 -3.56
N VAL A 11 15.04 6.21 -3.50
CA VAL A 11 14.80 4.77 -3.64
C VAL A 11 13.92 4.25 -2.51
N GLU A 12 14.28 4.59 -1.27
CA GLU A 12 13.59 4.10 -0.09
C GLU A 12 12.24 4.81 0.09
N GLU A 13 12.15 6.12 -0.15
CA GLU A 13 10.92 6.90 -0.08
C GLU A 13 9.88 6.41 -1.09
N THR A 14 10.32 6.05 -2.31
CA THR A 14 9.44 5.46 -3.32
C THR A 14 9.00 4.06 -2.92
N ALA A 15 9.89 3.26 -2.33
CA ALA A 15 9.55 1.92 -1.86
C ALA A 15 8.54 1.98 -0.69
N ASP A 16 8.73 2.89 0.27
CA ASP A 16 7.84 3.11 1.40
C ASP A 16 6.47 3.59 0.93
N SER A 17 6.42 4.53 -0.02
CA SER A 17 5.17 5.00 -0.62
C SER A 17 4.46 3.88 -1.38
N THR A 18 5.20 3.03 -2.09
CA THR A 18 4.63 1.85 -2.77
C THR A 18 4.03 0.87 -1.78
N MET A 19 4.72 0.56 -0.68
CA MET A 19 4.19 -0.28 0.40
C MET A 19 2.95 0.34 1.04
N CYS A 20 2.96 1.66 1.27
CA CYS A 20 1.78 2.40 1.76
C CYS A 20 0.57 2.21 0.82
N HIS A 21 0.77 2.34 -0.50
CA HIS A 21 -0.31 2.10 -1.47
C HIS A 21 -0.82 0.66 -1.44
N ILE A 22 0.07 -0.34 -1.41
CA ILE A 22 -0.30 -1.75 -1.32
C ILE A 22 -1.13 -2.00 -0.05
N LEU A 23 -0.65 -1.52 1.10
CA LEU A 23 -1.35 -1.69 2.39
C LEU A 23 -2.69 -0.95 2.40
N ASN A 24 -2.79 0.22 1.79
CA ASN A 24 -4.04 0.96 1.67
C ASN A 24 -5.08 0.18 0.85
N LEU A 25 -4.67 -0.55 -0.19
CA LEU A 25 -5.57 -1.42 -0.96
C LEU A 25 -6.04 -2.61 -0.11
N TYR A 26 -5.11 -3.32 0.54
CA TYR A 26 -5.44 -4.50 1.35
C TYR A 26 -6.25 -4.20 2.61
N ARG A 27 -6.00 -3.05 3.25
CA ARG A 27 -6.59 -2.68 4.55
C ARG A 27 -7.67 -1.62 4.44
N ARG A 28 -7.85 -1.04 3.26
CA ARG A 28 -8.83 0.02 2.96
C ARG A 28 -8.71 1.28 3.83
N THR A 29 -7.55 1.53 4.43
CA THR A 29 -7.37 2.58 5.45
C THR A 29 -7.80 3.97 4.97
N THR A 30 -7.38 4.36 3.75
CA THR A 30 -7.73 5.66 3.17
C THR A 30 -9.22 5.78 2.86
N TRP A 31 -9.84 4.73 2.32
CA TRP A 31 -11.29 4.71 2.06
C TRP A 31 -12.11 4.74 3.36
N LEU A 32 -11.69 4.03 4.39
CA LEU A 32 -12.35 4.05 5.70
C LEU A 32 -12.27 5.45 6.33
N HIS A 33 -11.09 6.07 6.29
CA HIS A 33 -10.92 7.44 6.75
C HIS A 33 -11.82 8.42 5.97
N GLN A 34 -11.91 8.27 4.65
CA GLN A 34 -12.77 9.09 3.81
C GLN A 34 -14.25 8.89 4.16
N ALA A 35 -14.74 7.65 4.30
CA ALA A 35 -16.13 7.37 4.65
C ALA A 35 -16.54 8.00 5.99
N LEU A 36 -15.64 8.00 6.99
CA LEU A 36 -15.87 8.66 8.27
C LEU A 36 -15.93 10.19 8.12
N ARG A 37 -15.05 10.77 7.29
CA ARG A 37 -15.09 12.22 6.99
C ARG A 37 -16.36 12.63 6.25
N GLU A 38 -16.91 11.75 5.41
CA GLU A 38 -18.17 11.94 4.69
C GLU A 38 -19.40 11.75 5.59
N GLY A 39 -19.21 11.39 6.86
CA GLY A 39 -20.28 11.32 7.86
C GLY A 39 -20.86 9.93 8.08
N THR A 40 -20.23 8.88 7.55
CA THR A 40 -20.62 7.50 7.83
C THR A 40 -20.44 7.22 9.32
N ARG A 41 -21.51 6.79 9.99
CA ARG A 41 -21.48 6.39 11.41
C ARG A 41 -21.45 4.88 11.52
N VAL A 42 -20.43 4.38 12.18
CA VAL A 42 -20.20 2.95 12.38
C VAL A 42 -20.32 2.68 13.88
N GLN A 43 -21.33 1.91 14.29
CA GLN A 43 -21.62 1.61 15.70
C GLN A 43 -21.67 0.11 16.00
N SER A 44 -22.12 -0.70 15.03
CA SER A 44 -22.22 -2.15 15.20
C SER A 44 -21.10 -2.90 14.48
N VAL A 45 -20.87 -4.15 14.87
CA VAL A 45 -19.86 -5.02 14.25
C VAL A 45 -20.21 -5.31 12.80
N GLU A 46 -21.50 -5.42 12.48
CA GLU A 46 -22.01 -5.64 11.12
C GLU A 46 -21.65 -4.44 10.22
N GLN A 47 -21.84 -3.22 10.70
CA GLN A 47 -21.48 -2.00 9.97
C GLN A 47 -19.97 -1.88 9.76
N ILE A 48 -19.15 -2.31 10.73
CA ILE A 48 -17.69 -2.37 10.57
C ILE A 48 -17.32 -3.30 9.42
N ARG A 49 -17.95 -4.49 9.36
CA ARG A 49 -17.71 -5.46 8.29
C ARG A 49 -18.16 -4.94 6.92
N GLU A 50 -19.29 -4.25 6.88
CA GLU A 50 -19.84 -3.68 5.65
C GLU A 50 -18.94 -2.56 5.09
N VAL A 51 -18.58 -1.57 5.92
CA VAL A 51 -17.75 -0.44 5.48
C VAL A 51 -16.31 -0.85 5.12
N ALA A 52 -15.79 -1.87 5.82
CA ALA A 52 -14.47 -2.45 5.54
C ALA A 52 -14.52 -3.62 4.54
N SER A 53 -15.67 -3.86 3.90
CA SER A 53 -15.84 -4.98 2.98
C SER A 53 -14.79 -4.95 1.87
N GLY A 54 -14.18 -6.10 1.60
CA GLY A 54 -13.05 -6.25 0.67
C GLY A 54 -11.67 -6.02 1.30
N ALA A 55 -11.56 -5.64 2.58
CA ALA A 55 -10.28 -5.74 3.28
C ALA A 55 -9.86 -7.21 3.39
N ALA A 56 -8.59 -7.50 3.09
CA ALA A 56 -8.09 -8.86 2.93
C ALA A 56 -6.88 -9.15 3.84
N ARG A 57 -6.64 -10.45 4.05
CA ARG A 57 -5.41 -10.94 4.70
C ARG A 57 -4.29 -10.94 3.67
N ILE A 58 -3.12 -10.40 4.04
CA ILE A 58 -1.96 -10.29 3.14
C ILE A 58 -1.16 -11.60 3.09
N ARG A 59 -0.97 -12.27 4.23
CA ARG A 59 -0.20 -13.51 4.30
C ARG A 59 -0.77 -14.57 3.35
N GLY A 60 0.08 -15.05 2.45
CA GLY A 60 -0.24 -16.08 1.46
C GLY A 60 -0.52 -15.52 0.06
N GLU A 61 -0.65 -14.20 -0.07
CA GLU A 61 -0.83 -13.54 -1.36
C GLU A 61 0.49 -13.45 -2.14
N THR A 62 0.38 -13.35 -3.47
CA THR A 62 1.54 -13.20 -4.35
C THR A 62 1.64 -11.75 -4.83
N LEU A 63 2.70 -11.03 -4.41
CA LEU A 63 3.02 -9.71 -4.93
C LEU A 63 3.91 -9.82 -6.19
N GLY A 64 3.34 -9.49 -7.35
CA GLY A 64 4.09 -9.41 -8.61
C GLY A 64 4.83 -8.09 -8.76
N VAL A 65 6.17 -8.12 -8.82
CA VAL A 65 7.00 -6.93 -9.07
C VAL A 65 7.52 -6.96 -10.51
N ILE A 66 7.07 -6.02 -11.34
CA ILE A 66 7.53 -5.87 -12.73
C ILE A 66 8.64 -4.80 -12.77
N GLY A 67 9.87 -5.24 -13.00
CA GLY A 67 11.07 -4.40 -12.97
C GLY A 67 11.76 -4.43 -11.61
N LEU A 68 12.83 -5.24 -11.49
CA LEU A 68 13.55 -5.47 -10.22
C LEU A 68 14.83 -4.61 -10.10
N GLY A 69 14.69 -3.31 -10.36
CA GLY A 69 15.73 -2.30 -10.11
C GLY A 69 15.82 -1.92 -8.62
N ARG A 70 16.46 -0.79 -8.30
CA ARG A 70 16.67 -0.33 -6.90
C ARG A 70 15.39 -0.30 -6.07
N VAL A 71 14.35 0.37 -6.59
CA VAL A 71 13.05 0.47 -5.91
C VAL A 71 12.36 -0.90 -5.83
N GLY A 72 12.33 -1.67 -6.93
CA GLY A 72 11.69 -2.98 -6.95
C GLY A 72 12.29 -3.96 -5.94
N GLN A 73 13.62 -3.93 -5.76
CA GLN A 73 14.30 -4.71 -4.74
C GLN A 73 13.95 -4.24 -3.32
N ALA A 74 13.95 -2.93 -3.07
CA ALA A 74 13.59 -2.35 -1.78
C ALA A 74 12.13 -2.68 -1.38
N VAL A 75 11.20 -2.64 -2.34
CA VAL A 75 9.80 -3.07 -2.15
C VAL A 75 9.74 -4.58 -1.86
N ALA A 76 10.42 -5.41 -2.65
CA ALA A 76 10.40 -6.86 -2.47
C ALA A 76 10.93 -7.30 -1.09
N LEU A 77 11.98 -6.63 -0.58
CA LEU A 77 12.50 -6.89 0.77
C LEU A 77 11.50 -6.54 1.86
N ARG A 78 10.83 -5.39 1.76
CA ARG A 78 9.81 -4.95 2.72
C ARG A 78 8.57 -5.84 2.69
N ALA A 79 8.09 -6.17 1.49
CA ALA A 79 6.89 -6.97 1.29
C ALA A 79 6.99 -8.37 1.91
N LYS A 80 8.19 -8.97 1.97
CA LYS A 80 8.42 -10.28 2.59
C LYS A 80 8.07 -10.35 4.08
N ALA A 81 8.03 -9.22 4.78
CA ALA A 81 7.70 -9.18 6.20
C ALA A 81 6.19 -9.25 6.47
N PHE A 82 5.33 -9.12 5.44
CA PHE A 82 3.88 -9.10 5.53
C PHE A 82 3.25 -10.40 5.02
#